data_AF-A0A538PRZ4-F1
#
_entry.id   AF-A0A538PRZ4-F1
#
_cell.length_a   1.000
_cell.length_b   1.000
_cell.length_c   1.000
_cell.angle_alpha   90.00
_cell.angle_beta   90.00
_cell.angle_gamma   90.00
#
_symmetry.space_group_name_H-M   'P 1'
#
loop_
_entity.id
_entity.type
_entity.pdbx_description
1 polymer ?
#
loop_
_entity_poly.entity_id
_entity_poly.type
_entity_poly.pdbx_seq_one_letter_code
_entity_poly.pdbx_strand_id
1 'polypeptide(L)'
;MVLPRASEPWLRRVTLPHARIELCRNYRDDYLGQQATKLHADTFSDAEYICHVDSDCVFFRPTTPDDLIRGGRPCVRTRPCELLGRERPWQRPTEAFLGWPVELDFMQHPPFTFPRWLYPCVRDHAHSVHGADLERYLEAQPPRGFSEFNVLGALAWRHHRDRFTWIDATTAALDPPCRWYWSWGGLDGATRAEIAEILGG
;
A
#
# COMPACT_ATOMS: atom_id res chain seq x y z
N MET A 1 -3.77 -11.92 6.57
CA MET A 1 -2.35 -11.80 6.18
C MET A 1 -2.13 -12.68 4.97
N VAL A 2 -1.57 -12.12 3.90
CA VAL A 2 -1.20 -12.88 2.70
C VAL A 2 0.32 -12.93 2.61
N LEU A 3 0.89 -14.10 2.33
CA LEU A 3 2.34 -14.30 2.25
C LEU A 3 2.69 -15.36 1.20
N PRO A 4 3.90 -15.31 0.61
CA PRO A 4 4.33 -16.35 -0.33
C PRO A 4 4.45 -17.71 0.38
N ARG A 5 4.15 -18.81 -0.32
CA ARG A 5 4.30 -20.18 0.22
C ARG A 5 5.67 -20.46 0.80
N ALA A 6 6.73 -19.92 0.20
CA ALA A 6 8.09 -20.07 0.71
C ALA A 6 8.26 -19.55 2.15
N SER A 7 7.37 -18.65 2.59
CA SER A 7 7.39 -18.06 3.92
C SER A 7 6.57 -18.83 4.97
N GLU A 8 5.81 -19.85 4.56
CA GLU A 8 4.98 -20.66 5.47
C GLU A 8 5.75 -21.27 6.65
N PRO A 9 6.99 -21.80 6.51
CA PRO A 9 7.72 -22.37 7.64
C PRO A 9 7.99 -21.38 8.77
N TRP A 10 8.07 -20.08 8.48
CA TRP A 10 8.32 -19.04 9.48
C TRP A 10 7.09 -18.76 10.35
N LEU A 11 5.89 -19.06 9.84
CA LEU A 11 4.65 -18.89 10.60
C LEU A 11 4.52 -19.86 11.77
N ARG A 12 5.22 -20.99 11.73
CA ARG A 12 5.21 -21.98 12.83
C ARG A 12 5.68 -21.41 14.17
N ARG A 13 6.33 -20.25 14.16
CA ARG A 13 6.87 -19.57 15.34
C ARG A 13 5.94 -18.49 15.90
N VAL A 14 4.80 -18.23 15.26
CA VAL A 14 3.90 -17.12 15.61
C VAL A 14 2.47 -17.62 15.69
N THR A 15 1.75 -17.22 16.74
CA THR A 15 0.30 -17.44 16.83
C THR A 15 -0.40 -16.12 16.53
N LEU A 16 -1.27 -16.10 15.51
CA LEU A 16 -2.05 -14.92 15.12
C LEU A 16 -3.54 -15.25 15.27
N PRO A 17 -4.11 -15.17 16.49
CA PRO A 17 -5.45 -15.69 16.79
C PRO A 17 -6.58 -14.98 16.03
N HIS A 18 -6.32 -13.77 15.53
CA HIS A 18 -7.30 -12.95 14.80
C HIS A 18 -6.95 -12.74 13.33
N ALA A 19 -5.97 -13.48 12.80
CA ALA A 19 -5.59 -13.37 11.40
C ALA A 19 -5.96 -14.64 10.62
N ARG A 20 -6.70 -14.46 9.51
CA ARG A 20 -6.70 -15.47 8.46
C ARG A 20 -5.39 -15.38 7.68
N ILE A 21 -4.77 -16.54 7.45
CA ILE A 21 -3.53 -16.68 6.70
C ILE A 21 -3.88 -17.20 5.31
N GLU A 22 -3.46 -16.48 4.27
CA GLU A 22 -3.59 -16.89 2.88
C GLU A 22 -2.19 -17.06 2.27
N LEU A 23 -1.93 -18.20 1.64
CA LEU A 23 -0.66 -18.45 0.96
C LEU A 23 -0.78 -18.11 -0.53
N CYS A 24 0.02 -17.14 -0.99
CA CYS A 24 0.14 -16.82 -2.40
C CYS A 24 1.32 -17.56 -3.06
N ARG A 25 1.40 -17.47 -4.38
CA ARG A 25 2.50 -18.07 -5.14
C ARG A 25 3.83 -17.40 -4.80
N ASN A 26 4.93 -18.09 -5.07
CA ASN A 26 6.25 -17.48 -4.99
C ASN A 26 6.52 -16.71 -6.29
N TYR A 27 6.96 -15.46 -6.16
CA TYR A 27 7.40 -14.66 -7.29
C TYR A 27 8.92 -14.69 -7.39
N ARG A 28 9.44 -14.48 -8.61
CA ARG A 28 10.90 -14.39 -8.82
C ARG A 28 11.51 -13.18 -8.10
N ASP A 29 10.78 -12.06 -8.12
CA ASP A 29 11.08 -10.86 -7.35
C ASP A 29 9.96 -10.67 -6.33
N ASP A 30 10.27 -10.90 -5.04
CA ASP A 30 9.29 -10.84 -3.97
C ASP A 30 8.81 -9.40 -3.70
N TYR A 31 9.64 -8.39 -4.00
CA TYR A 31 9.22 -6.99 -3.91
C TYR A 31 8.07 -6.71 -4.89
N LEU A 32 8.19 -7.15 -6.15
CA LEU A 32 7.11 -7.01 -7.12
C LEU A 32 5.95 -7.98 -6.83
N GLY A 33 6.26 -9.17 -6.31
CA GLY A 33 5.28 -10.18 -5.91
C GLY A 33 4.33 -9.72 -4.81
N GLN A 34 4.83 -9.03 -3.79
CA GLN A 34 3.96 -8.46 -2.75
C GLN A 34 3.03 -7.39 -3.32
N GLN A 35 3.49 -6.58 -4.30
CA GLN A 35 2.66 -5.56 -4.94
C GLN A 35 1.56 -6.19 -5.80
N ALA A 36 1.90 -7.25 -6.55
CA ALA A 36 0.92 -8.06 -7.29
C ALA A 36 -0.15 -8.62 -6.34
N THR A 37 0.28 -9.17 -5.21
CA THR A 37 -0.61 -9.73 -4.18
C THR A 37 -1.53 -8.66 -3.58
N LYS A 38 -0.99 -7.48 -3.23
CA LYS A 38 -1.77 -6.33 -2.73
C LYS A 38 -2.83 -5.88 -3.74
N LEU A 39 -2.49 -5.87 -5.04
CA LEU A 39 -3.41 -5.50 -6.11
C LEU A 39 -4.47 -6.56 -6.43
N HIS A 40 -4.42 -7.72 -5.77
CA HIS A 40 -5.48 -8.74 -5.78
C HIS A 40 -6.16 -8.87 -4.41
N ALA A 41 -5.98 -7.89 -3.50
CA ALA A 41 -6.54 -7.97 -2.16
C ALA A 41 -8.07 -8.12 -2.13
N ASP A 42 -8.76 -7.59 -3.14
CA ASP A 42 -10.19 -7.75 -3.34
C ASP A 42 -10.66 -9.20 -3.54
N THR A 43 -9.76 -10.10 -3.93
CA THR A 43 -10.06 -11.53 -4.07
C THR A 43 -10.03 -12.28 -2.74
N PHE A 44 -9.42 -11.70 -1.71
CA PHE A 44 -9.31 -12.28 -0.37
C PHE A 44 -10.32 -11.71 0.62
N SER A 45 -11.20 -10.80 0.23
CA SER A 45 -12.16 -10.17 1.14
C SER A 45 -13.41 -9.68 0.40
N ASP A 46 -14.57 -9.80 1.05
CA ASP A 46 -15.83 -9.21 0.59
C ASP A 46 -16.11 -7.83 1.20
N ALA A 47 -15.21 -7.33 2.06
CA ALA A 47 -15.33 -6.01 2.67
C ALA A 47 -15.40 -4.88 1.61
N GLU A 48 -16.15 -3.82 1.90
CA GLU A 48 -16.30 -2.67 1.01
C GLU A 48 -14.97 -1.90 0.83
N TYR A 49 -14.20 -1.81 1.91
CA TYR A 49 -12.89 -1.16 1.94
C TYR A 49 -11.81 -2.13 2.37
N ILE A 50 -10.62 -1.96 1.80
CA ILE A 50 -9.45 -2.76 2.10
C ILE A 50 -8.37 -1.82 2.62
N CYS A 51 -7.95 -2.07 3.86
CA CYS A 51 -6.90 -1.34 4.55
C CYS A 51 -5.62 -2.19 4.53
N HIS A 52 -4.56 -1.64 3.93
CA HIS A 52 -3.24 -2.27 3.83
C HIS A 52 -2.34 -1.80 4.97
N VAL A 53 -1.73 -2.77 5.63
CA VAL A 53 -0.75 -2.60 6.70
C VAL A 53 0.43 -3.49 6.34
N ASP A 54 1.55 -2.86 6.02
CA ASP A 54 2.78 -3.59 5.68
C ASP A 54 3.44 -4.15 6.96
N SER A 55 4.34 -5.12 6.83
CA SER A 55 4.95 -5.79 7.98
C SER A 55 5.83 -4.89 8.85
N ASP A 56 6.25 -3.74 8.32
CA ASP A 56 6.96 -2.70 9.05
C ASP A 56 6.07 -1.55 9.50
N CYS A 57 4.74 -1.73 9.46
CA CYS A 57 3.79 -0.75 9.96
C CYS A 57 3.29 -1.12 11.36
N VAL A 58 3.28 -0.14 12.28
CA VAL A 58 2.77 -0.30 13.65
C VAL A 58 1.72 0.76 13.94
N PHE A 59 0.57 0.35 14.48
CA PHE A 59 -0.42 1.27 15.05
C PHE A 59 0.03 1.68 16.45
N PHE A 60 0.05 2.98 16.73
CA PHE A 60 0.50 3.52 18.02
C PHE A 60 -0.62 4.13 18.86
N ARG A 61 -1.86 4.07 18.36
CA ARG A 61 -3.07 4.39 19.11
C ARG A 61 -4.23 3.49 18.69
N PRO A 62 -5.26 3.32 19.54
CA PRO A 62 -6.53 2.74 19.12
C PRO A 62 -7.02 3.41 17.83
N THR A 63 -7.42 2.59 16.87
CA THR A 63 -7.80 3.02 15.52
C THR A 63 -9.10 2.37 15.13
N THR A 64 -9.99 3.17 14.54
CA THR A 64 -11.32 2.77 14.09
C THR A 64 -11.46 3.03 12.58
N PRO A 65 -12.46 2.45 11.90
CA PRO A 65 -12.74 2.79 10.51
C PRO A 65 -12.94 4.29 10.25
N ASP A 66 -13.50 5.05 11.20
CA ASP A 66 -13.75 6.49 11.08
C ASP A 66 -12.46 7.32 11.00
N ASP A 67 -11.34 6.80 11.51
CA ASP A 67 -10.01 7.41 11.33
C ASP A 67 -9.55 7.36 9.87
N LEU A 68 -10.03 6.37 9.11
CA LEU A 68 -9.59 6.03 7.76
C LEU A 68 -10.62 6.44 6.69
N ILE A 69 -11.89 6.56 7.06
CA ILE A 69 -13.02 6.80 6.17
C ILE A 69 -13.86 7.95 6.73
N ARG A 70 -13.97 9.05 5.97
CA ARG A 70 -14.75 10.24 6.35
C ARG A 70 -15.97 10.39 5.45
N GLY A 71 -17.16 10.30 6.04
CA GLY A 71 -18.43 10.42 5.31
C GLY A 71 -18.56 9.37 4.20
N GLY A 72 -18.19 8.12 4.47
CA GLY A 72 -18.24 7.02 3.50
C GLY A 72 -17.22 7.13 2.36
N ARG A 73 -16.15 7.92 2.55
CA ARG A 73 -15.07 8.06 1.56
C ARG A 73 -13.72 7.82 2.21
N PRO A 74 -12.88 6.93 1.65
CA PRO A 74 -11.57 6.66 2.21
C PRO A 74 -10.70 7.91 2.09
N CYS A 75 -9.93 8.16 3.14
CA CYS A 75 -8.99 9.25 3.22
C CYS A 75 -7.69 8.88 2.53
N VAL A 76 -7.28 9.66 1.53
CA VAL A 76 -5.98 9.48 0.86
C VAL A 76 -5.20 10.77 1.00
N ARG A 77 -3.98 10.65 1.51
CA ARG A 77 -3.05 11.77 1.66
C ARG A 77 -2.29 11.97 0.37
N THR A 78 -2.10 13.22 0.00
CA THR A 78 -1.41 13.63 -1.22
C THR A 78 -0.34 14.64 -0.91
N ARG A 79 0.76 14.58 -1.64
CA ARG A 79 1.78 15.63 -1.66
C ARG A 79 2.19 15.89 -3.10
N PRO A 80 2.37 17.14 -3.54
CA PRO A 80 2.94 17.41 -4.86
C PRO A 80 4.29 16.71 -5.04
N CYS A 81 4.43 15.96 -6.13
CA CYS A 81 5.67 15.25 -6.48
C CYS A 81 6.87 16.21 -6.51
N GLU A 82 6.66 17.47 -6.89
CA GLU A 82 7.69 18.49 -6.92
C GLU A 82 8.38 18.74 -5.57
N LEU A 83 7.66 18.52 -4.47
CA LEU A 83 8.14 18.73 -3.10
C LEU A 83 8.88 17.53 -2.50
N LEU A 84 9.01 16.41 -3.23
CA LEU A 84 9.76 15.23 -2.79
C LEU A 84 11.28 15.36 -3.02
N GLY A 85 11.73 16.45 -3.64
CA GLY A 85 13.13 16.64 -3.99
C GLY A 85 13.56 15.85 -5.23
N ARG A 86 14.86 15.51 -5.31
CA ARG A 86 15.47 14.85 -6.47
C ARG A 86 15.16 13.36 -6.55
N GLU A 87 14.90 12.72 -5.42
CA GLU A 87 14.62 11.29 -5.36
C GLU A 87 13.10 11.06 -5.38
N ARG A 88 12.58 10.65 -6.54
CA ARG A 88 11.18 10.29 -6.74
C ARG A 88 11.10 8.87 -7.30
N PRO A 89 11.57 7.87 -6.54
CA PRO A 89 11.77 6.52 -7.06
C PRO A 89 10.47 5.90 -7.60
N TRP A 90 9.31 6.33 -7.09
CA TRP A 90 7.99 5.80 -7.45
C TRP A 90 7.33 6.49 -8.65
N GLN A 91 7.68 7.76 -8.92
CA GLN A 91 6.95 8.58 -9.90
C GLN A 91 7.06 7.99 -11.31
N ARG A 92 8.30 7.75 -11.79
CA ARG A 92 8.52 7.20 -13.14
C ARG A 92 7.89 5.81 -13.33
N PRO A 93 8.06 4.83 -12.42
CA PRO A 93 7.33 3.57 -12.49
C PRO A 93 5.81 3.73 -12.57
N THR A 94 5.25 4.64 -11.77
CA THR A 94 3.81 4.90 -11.76
C THR A 94 3.35 5.47 -13.10
N GLU A 95 4.03 6.49 -13.61
CA GLU A 95 3.74 7.10 -14.92
C GLU A 95 3.89 6.11 -16.07
N ALA A 96 4.90 5.24 -16.02
CA ALA A 96 5.13 4.20 -17.03
C ALA A 96 3.99 3.18 -17.07
N PHE A 97 3.45 2.79 -15.91
CA PHE A 97 2.26 1.93 -15.87
C PHE A 97 0.99 2.66 -16.30
N LEU A 98 0.81 3.90 -15.86
CA LEU A 98 -0.41 4.63 -16.13
C LEU A 98 -0.50 5.13 -17.58
N GLY A 99 0.64 5.43 -18.20
CA GLY A 99 0.69 6.05 -19.53
C GLY A 99 0.44 7.56 -19.50
N TRP A 100 0.56 8.21 -18.32
CA TRP A 100 0.42 9.66 -18.18
C TRP A 100 1.26 10.23 -17.03
N PRO A 101 1.57 11.54 -17.04
CA PRO A 101 2.28 12.22 -15.95
C PRO A 101 1.50 12.25 -14.63
N VAL A 102 2.20 12.06 -13.51
CA VAL A 102 1.63 12.04 -12.16
C VAL A 102 2.18 13.20 -11.34
N GLU A 103 1.30 14.12 -10.96
CA GLU A 103 1.67 15.36 -10.26
C GLU A 103 1.70 15.22 -8.73
N LEU A 104 1.04 14.19 -8.19
CA LEU A 104 0.88 13.96 -6.77
C LEU A 104 1.45 12.59 -6.38
N ASP A 105 2.12 12.55 -5.23
CA ASP A 105 2.50 11.31 -4.56
C ASP A 105 1.43 10.96 -3.53
N PHE A 106 0.92 9.74 -3.65
CA PHE A 106 -0.19 9.21 -2.85
C PHE A 106 0.31 8.31 -1.71
N MET A 107 1.58 7.93 -1.72
CA MET A 107 2.18 7.05 -0.72
C MET A 107 2.77 7.85 0.46
N GLN A 108 1.95 8.72 1.08
CA GLN A 108 2.42 9.65 2.13
C GLN A 108 2.51 9.04 3.53
N HIS A 109 1.48 8.32 3.99
CA HIS A 109 1.45 7.75 5.34
C HIS A 109 0.50 6.55 5.41
N PRO A 110 0.88 5.48 6.12
CA PRO A 110 0.03 4.32 6.32
C PRO A 110 -1.04 4.59 7.40
N PRO A 111 -2.06 3.71 7.51
CA PRO A 111 -2.32 2.61 6.58
C PRO A 111 -3.02 3.10 5.30
N PHE A 112 -2.93 2.31 4.23
CA PHE A 112 -3.49 2.68 2.93
C PHE A 112 -4.83 2.01 2.70
N THR A 113 -5.91 2.81 2.66
CA THR A 113 -7.28 2.30 2.54
C THR A 113 -7.89 2.66 1.19
N PHE A 114 -8.36 1.65 0.46
CA PHE A 114 -8.99 1.82 -0.84
C PHE A 114 -10.30 1.03 -0.92
N PRO A 115 -11.28 1.47 -1.73
CA PRO A 115 -12.49 0.71 -1.93
C PRO A 115 -12.20 -0.53 -2.79
N ARG A 116 -12.88 -1.63 -2.49
CA ARG A 116 -12.67 -2.93 -3.15
C ARG A 116 -12.84 -2.87 -4.67
N TRP A 117 -13.74 -2.03 -5.17
CA TRP A 117 -14.00 -1.89 -6.60
C TRP A 117 -12.82 -1.30 -7.38
N LEU A 118 -11.85 -0.63 -6.73
CA LEU A 118 -10.73 0.01 -7.43
C LEU A 118 -9.68 -0.99 -7.93
N TYR A 119 -9.52 -2.13 -7.25
CA TYR A 119 -8.54 -3.15 -7.60
C TYR A 119 -8.75 -3.76 -9.00
N PRO A 120 -9.97 -4.17 -9.40
CA PRO A 120 -10.22 -4.59 -10.79
C PRO A 120 -9.94 -3.46 -11.78
N CYS A 121 -10.22 -2.19 -11.46
CA CYS A 121 -9.87 -1.08 -12.35
C CYS A 121 -8.37 -1.01 -12.66
N VAL A 122 -7.49 -1.31 -11.69
CA VAL A 122 -6.04 -1.38 -11.94
C VAL A 122 -5.70 -2.52 -12.90
N ARG A 123 -6.34 -3.69 -12.73
CA ARG A 123 -6.11 -4.86 -13.61
C ARG A 123 -6.63 -4.61 -15.02
N ASP A 124 -7.79 -3.98 -15.16
CA ASP A 124 -8.36 -3.58 -16.45
C ASP A 124 -7.49 -2.52 -17.14
N HIS A 125 -6.92 -1.58 -16.36
CA HIS A 125 -5.96 -0.60 -16.86
C HIS A 125 -4.70 -1.26 -17.42
N ALA A 126 -4.18 -2.30 -16.74
CA ALA A 126 -3.02 -3.04 -17.23
C ALA A 126 -3.29 -3.66 -18.61
N HIS A 127 -4.45 -4.28 -18.79
CA HIS A 127 -4.86 -4.85 -20.07
C HIS A 127 -5.04 -3.79 -21.15
N SER A 128 -5.69 -2.66 -20.83
CA SER A 128 -6.01 -1.64 -21.82
C SER A 128 -4.79 -0.86 -22.31
N VAL A 129 -3.84 -0.56 -21.43
CA VAL A 129 -2.63 0.22 -21.77
C VAL A 129 -1.49 -0.66 -22.26
N HIS A 130 -1.31 -1.85 -21.66
CA HIS A 130 -0.14 -2.70 -21.95
C HIS A 130 -0.46 -3.99 -22.70
N GLY A 131 -1.75 -4.29 -22.94
CA GLY A 131 -2.15 -5.52 -23.60
C GLY A 131 -1.77 -6.79 -22.82
N ALA A 132 -1.62 -6.67 -21.49
CA ALA A 132 -1.15 -7.74 -20.64
C ALA A 132 -1.88 -7.77 -19.29
N ASP A 133 -2.06 -8.97 -18.75
CA ASP A 133 -2.49 -9.17 -17.38
C ASP A 133 -1.54 -8.46 -16.41
N LEU A 134 -2.08 -7.91 -15.33
CA LEU A 134 -1.32 -7.13 -14.34
C LEU A 134 -0.07 -7.89 -13.84
N GLU A 135 -0.22 -9.16 -13.44
CA GLU A 135 0.90 -9.94 -12.91
C GLU A 135 2.01 -10.12 -13.96
N ARG A 136 1.63 -10.34 -15.23
CA ARG A 136 2.59 -10.45 -16.34
C ARG A 136 3.31 -9.14 -16.59
N TYR A 137 2.61 -8.01 -16.50
CA TYR A 137 3.23 -6.69 -16.57
C TYR A 137 4.26 -6.50 -15.46
N LEU A 138 3.90 -6.83 -14.21
CA LEU A 138 4.76 -6.67 -13.04
C LEU A 138 6.02 -7.54 -13.13
N GLU A 139 5.91 -8.81 -13.52
CA GLU A 139 7.06 -9.72 -13.65
C GLU A 139 8.07 -9.31 -14.72
N ALA A 140 7.65 -8.49 -15.68
CA ALA A 140 8.50 -7.92 -16.71
C ALA A 140 9.25 -6.64 -16.25
N GLN A 141 8.90 -6.07 -15.10
CA GLN A 141 9.55 -4.86 -14.60
C GLN A 141 10.90 -5.16 -13.93
N PRO A 142 11.83 -4.20 -13.92
CA PRO A 142 13.03 -4.29 -13.10
C PRO A 142 12.67 -4.23 -11.60
N PRO A 143 13.57 -4.66 -10.71
CA PRO A 143 13.38 -4.50 -9.26
C PRO A 143 13.04 -3.05 -8.90
N ARG A 144 12.03 -2.86 -8.03
CA ARG A 144 11.47 -1.54 -7.67
C ARG A 144 10.82 -0.77 -8.83
N GLY A 145 10.57 -1.42 -9.95
CA GLY A 145 9.97 -0.86 -11.15
C GLY A 145 8.45 -0.66 -11.09
N PHE A 146 7.84 -0.65 -9.89
CA PHE A 146 6.41 -0.43 -9.72
C PHE A 146 6.07 0.10 -8.31
N SER A 147 4.93 0.80 -8.19
CA SER A 147 4.40 1.34 -6.93
C SER A 147 2.87 1.23 -6.89
N GLU A 148 2.37 0.23 -6.19
CA GLU A 148 0.96 -0.14 -6.12
C GLU A 148 0.08 0.96 -5.50
N PHE A 149 0.53 1.58 -4.42
CA PHE A 149 -0.27 2.61 -3.74
C PHE A 149 -0.30 3.92 -4.52
N ASN A 150 0.79 4.27 -5.23
CA ASN A 150 0.78 5.41 -6.14
C ASN A 150 -0.11 5.15 -7.36
N VAL A 151 -0.10 3.94 -7.91
CA VAL A 151 -1.01 3.55 -9.01
C VAL A 151 -2.48 3.62 -8.58
N LEU A 152 -2.83 3.03 -7.43
CA LEU A 152 -4.19 3.10 -6.87
C LEU A 152 -4.63 4.55 -6.64
N GLY A 153 -3.80 5.34 -5.96
CA GLY A 153 -4.08 6.75 -5.68
C GLY A 153 -4.23 7.61 -6.93
N ALA A 154 -3.35 7.43 -7.92
CA ALA A 154 -3.38 8.20 -9.16
C ALA A 154 -4.60 7.85 -10.05
N LEU A 155 -4.97 6.56 -10.14
CA LEU A 155 -6.19 6.16 -10.84
C LEU A 155 -7.44 6.73 -10.15
N ALA A 156 -7.51 6.61 -8.83
CA ALA A 156 -8.59 7.19 -8.03
C ALA A 156 -8.69 8.72 -8.22
N TRP A 157 -7.56 9.42 -8.19
CA TRP A 157 -7.50 10.87 -8.40
C TRP A 157 -7.99 11.29 -9.78
N ARG A 158 -7.60 10.56 -10.82
CA ARG A 158 -7.91 10.90 -12.21
C ARG A 158 -9.36 10.60 -12.59
N HIS A 159 -9.90 9.48 -12.12
CA HIS A 159 -11.18 8.96 -12.62
C HIS A 159 -12.31 8.94 -11.59
N HIS A 160 -11.99 9.02 -10.29
CA HIS A 160 -12.96 8.80 -9.21
C HIS A 160 -12.77 9.80 -8.07
N ARG A 161 -12.35 11.03 -8.39
CA ARG A 161 -11.90 12.02 -7.41
C ARG A 161 -12.94 12.34 -6.33
N ASP A 162 -14.22 12.33 -6.69
CA ASP A 162 -15.35 12.60 -5.82
C ASP A 162 -15.63 11.47 -4.79
N ARG A 163 -15.11 10.27 -5.04
CA ARG A 163 -15.28 9.07 -4.20
C ARG A 163 -14.31 9.00 -3.03
N PHE A 164 -13.38 9.94 -2.92
CA PHE A 164 -12.32 9.96 -1.90
C PHE A 164 -12.34 11.27 -1.12
N THR A 165 -11.79 11.23 0.09
CA THR A 165 -11.46 12.43 0.86
C THR A 165 -9.95 12.65 0.74
N TRP A 166 -9.56 13.71 0.02
CA TRP A 166 -8.16 14.02 -0.23
C TRP A 166 -7.61 14.95 0.85
N ILE A 167 -6.46 14.57 1.41
CA ILE A 167 -5.81 15.32 2.49
C ILE A 167 -4.45 15.78 1.98
N ASP A 168 -4.26 17.09 1.88
CA ASP A 168 -2.97 17.66 1.55
C ASP A 168 -1.99 17.53 2.71
N ALA A 169 -0.96 16.70 2.54
CA ALA A 169 0.05 16.42 3.55
C ALA A 169 1.01 17.60 3.79
N THR A 170 0.97 18.65 2.95
CA THR A 170 1.80 19.85 3.13
C THR A 170 1.20 20.85 4.11
N THR A 171 -0.12 20.83 4.28
CA THR A 171 -0.86 21.83 5.07
C THR A 171 -1.61 21.21 6.24
N ALA A 172 -2.02 19.95 6.15
CA ALA A 172 -2.70 19.27 7.25
C ALA A 172 -1.71 18.80 8.33
N ALA A 173 -2.07 19.03 9.60
CA ALA A 173 -1.38 18.38 10.70
C ALA A 173 -1.46 16.86 10.53
N LEU A 174 -0.31 16.21 10.54
CA LEU A 174 -0.21 14.76 10.41
C LEU A 174 -0.49 14.12 11.76
N ASP A 175 -1.68 13.54 11.91
CA ASP A 175 -1.98 12.57 12.98
C ASP A 175 -2.29 11.20 12.36
N PRO A 176 -1.29 10.51 11.78
CA PRO A 176 -1.51 9.18 11.22
C PRO A 176 -1.70 8.18 12.37
N PRO A 177 -2.67 7.25 12.33
CA PRO A 177 -2.81 6.25 13.39
C PRO A 177 -1.68 5.20 13.39
N CYS A 178 -0.88 5.17 12.33
CA CYS A 178 0.11 4.15 12.03
C CYS A 178 1.41 4.78 11.52
N ARG A 179 2.55 4.18 11.85
CA ARG A 179 3.88 4.54 11.34
C ARG A 179 4.48 3.35 10.61
N TRP A 180 5.14 3.59 9.48
CA TRP A 180 6.07 2.63 8.90
C TRP A 180 7.44 2.78 9.57
N TYR A 181 8.18 1.69 9.59
CA TYR A 181 9.59 1.61 9.95
C TYR A 181 10.38 1.08 8.76
N TRP A 182 11.71 1.16 8.81
CA TRP A 182 12.52 0.61 7.73
C TRP A 182 12.89 -0.85 8.01
N SER A 183 12.12 -1.79 7.46
CA SER A 183 12.31 -3.25 7.64
C SER A 183 13.73 -3.75 7.32
N TRP A 184 14.46 -3.07 6.44
CA TRP A 184 15.82 -3.44 6.02
C TRP A 184 16.92 -2.78 6.85
N GLY A 185 16.58 -1.75 7.63
CA GLY A 185 17.53 -1.02 8.48
C GLY A 185 17.85 -1.72 9.80
N GLY A 186 17.12 -2.79 10.13
CA GLY A 186 17.16 -3.41 11.45
C GLY A 186 16.43 -2.58 12.51
N LEU A 187 16.43 -3.09 13.74
CA LEU A 187 15.86 -2.40 14.90
C LEU A 187 16.99 -1.89 15.80
N ASP A 188 17.24 -0.59 15.76
CA ASP A 188 18.15 0.08 16.68
C ASP A 188 17.54 0.20 18.09
N GLY A 189 18.34 0.64 19.07
CA GLY A 189 17.90 0.73 20.47
C GLY A 189 16.71 1.68 20.66
N ALA A 190 16.67 2.78 19.90
CA ALA A 190 15.59 3.77 19.97
C ALA A 190 14.27 3.20 19.43
N THR A 191 14.31 2.59 18.25
CA THR A 191 13.15 1.96 17.62
C THR A 191 12.59 0.83 18.48
N ARG A 192 13.47 0.04 19.14
CA ARG A 192 13.04 -1.01 20.07
C ARG A 192 12.33 -0.45 21.29
N ALA A 193 12.85 0.62 21.88
CA ALA A 193 12.25 1.26 23.06
C ALA A 193 10.87 1.84 22.72
N GLU A 194 10.75 2.52 21.57
CA GLU A 194 9.47 3.07 21.09
C GLU A 194 8.44 1.96 20.86
N ILE A 195 8.80 0.88 20.16
CA ILE A 195 7.90 -0.26 19.93
C ILE A 195 7.50 -0.92 21.25
N ALA A 196 8.42 -1.06 22.21
CA ALA A 196 8.11 -1.64 23.51
C ALA A 196 7.09 -0.80 24.30
N GLU A 197 7.19 0.54 24.25
CA GLU A 197 6.23 1.45 24.88
C GLU A 197 4.83 1.30 24.25
N ILE A 198 4.74 1.21 22.93
CA ILE A 198 3.48 1.00 22.19
C ILE A 198 2.82 -0.34 22.59
N LEU A 199 3.63 -1.39 22.77
CA LEU A 199 3.15 -2.72 23.13
C LEU A 199 2.83 -2.87 24.63
N GLY A 200 2.99 -1.81 25.43
CA GLY A 200 2.66 -1.81 26.85
C GLY A 200 3.67 -2.55 27.72
N GLY A 201 4.97 -2.33 27.47
CA GLY A 201 6.04 -2.75 28.38
C GLY A 201 5.85 -2.29 29.82
#